data_AF-A0A3D3CFD4-F1
#
_entry.id   AF-A0A3D3CFD4-F1
#
_cell.length_a   1.000
_cell.length_b   1.000
_cell.length_c   1.000
_cell.angle_alpha   90.00
_cell.angle_beta   90.00
_cell.angle_gamma   90.00
#
_symmetry.space_group_name_H-M   'P 1'
#
loop_
_entity.id
_entity.type
_entity.pdbx_description
1 polymer ?
#
loop_
_entity_poly.entity_id
_entity_poly.type
_entity_poly.pdbx_seq_one_letter_code
_entity_poly.pdbx_strand_id
1 'polypeptide(L)'
;GTVGVIPSVGQFLPSGRWHDGDVLFQVGPCIPSLAGSQYLLMREGRNRGRPLEFLPDVEAGFVRRALKTARDGVASSGRAVAGGGLAVAIAREATESGLGAVV
;
A
#
# COMPACT_ATOMS: atom_id res chain seq x y z
N GLY A 1 -0.81 16.51 -6.03
CA GLY A 1 -1.48 16.34 -4.73
C GLY A 1 -2.96 16.20 -4.95
N THR A 2 -3.66 15.48 -4.07
CA THR A 2 -5.11 15.24 -4.16
C THR A 2 -5.75 15.67 -2.84
N VAL A 3 -6.97 16.21 -2.89
CA VAL A 3 -7.75 16.59 -1.71
C VAL A 3 -9.00 15.73 -1.66
N GLY A 4 -9.36 15.25 -0.46
CA GLY A 4 -10.57 14.48 -0.21
C GLY A 4 -11.16 14.82 1.16
N VAL A 5 -12.44 14.47 1.36
CA VAL A 5 -13.16 14.71 2.61
C VAL A 5 -13.29 13.40 3.38
N ILE A 6 -12.92 13.41 4.66
CA ILE A 6 -13.17 12.31 5.59
C ILE A 6 -14.39 12.69 6.42
N PRO A 7 -15.54 11.99 6.28
CA PRO A 7 -16.79 12.38 6.93
C PRO A 7 -16.74 12.33 8.46
N SER A 8 -15.92 11.43 9.01
CA SER A 8 -15.72 11.25 10.45
C SER A 8 -14.36 10.63 10.70
N VAL A 9 -13.73 10.97 11.83
CA VAL A 9 -12.45 10.41 12.28
C VAL A 9 -12.52 8.88 12.39
N GLY A 10 -13.68 8.32 12.76
CA GLY A 10 -13.86 6.87 12.86
C GLY A 10 -13.82 6.12 11.53
N GLN A 11 -13.96 6.82 10.39
CA GLN A 11 -13.87 6.24 9.05
C GLN A 11 -12.46 6.38 8.46
N PHE A 12 -11.52 6.97 9.20
CA PHE A 12 -10.12 7.05 8.80
C PHE A 12 -9.42 5.74 9.13
N LEU A 13 -8.84 5.10 8.12
CA LEU A 13 -7.98 3.93 8.28
C LEU A 13 -6.51 4.38 8.35
N PRO A 14 -5.89 4.42 9.54
CA PRO A 14 -4.49 4.80 9.68
C PRO A 14 -3.54 3.68 9.22
N SER A 15 -2.31 4.06 8.89
CA SER A 15 -1.16 3.14 8.84
C SER A 15 -0.50 3.04 10.22
N GLY A 16 0.32 2.01 10.44
CA GLY A 16 1.13 1.85 11.65
C GLY A 16 0.33 1.38 12.87
N ARG A 17 -0.76 0.63 12.66
CA ARG A 17 -1.64 0.16 13.74
C ARG A 17 -2.05 -1.30 13.59
N TRP A 18 -1.20 -2.15 13.01
CA TRP A 18 -1.46 -3.59 13.06
C TRP A 18 -1.23 -4.12 14.48
N HIS A 19 -1.84 -5.26 14.80
CA HIS A 19 -1.73 -5.91 16.11
C HIS A 19 -1.32 -7.37 15.94
N ASP A 20 -0.89 -8.00 17.03
CA ASP A 20 -0.64 -9.44 17.02
C ASP A 20 -1.93 -10.21 16.67
N GLY A 21 -1.80 -11.20 15.79
CA GLY A 21 -2.93 -11.97 15.25
C GLY A 21 -3.65 -11.33 14.05
N ASP A 22 -3.31 -10.11 13.64
CA ASP A 22 -3.84 -9.53 12.41
C ASP A 22 -3.36 -10.32 11.17
N VAL A 23 -4.23 -10.41 10.16
CA VAL A 23 -3.91 -11.04 8.87
C VAL A 23 -3.57 -9.97 7.84
N LEU A 24 -2.42 -10.13 7.18
CA LEU A 24 -1.95 -9.19 6.15
C LEU A 24 -2.54 -9.55 4.79
N PHE A 25 -3.09 -8.55 4.10
CA PHE A 25 -3.60 -8.69 2.74
C PHE A 25 -2.85 -7.76 1.78
N GLN A 26 -2.27 -8.33 0.72
CA GLN A 26 -1.84 -7.54 -0.44
C GLN A 26 -3.04 -7.37 -1.39
N VAL A 27 -3.46 -6.12 -1.58
CA VAL A 27 -4.62 -5.80 -2.45
C VAL A 27 -4.14 -5.07 -3.69
N GLY A 28 -4.46 -5.62 -4.86
CA GLY A 28 -4.11 -5.05 -6.16
C GLY A 28 -3.63 -6.12 -7.14
N PRO A 29 -3.24 -5.71 -8.37
CA PRO A 29 -2.68 -6.63 -9.35
C PRO A 29 -1.35 -7.21 -8.85
N CYS A 30 -1.23 -8.53 -8.81
CA CYS A 30 0.04 -9.21 -8.53
C CYS A 30 0.84 -9.38 -9.81
N ILE A 31 1.27 -8.25 -10.40
CA ILE A 31 2.10 -8.22 -11.62
C ILE A 31 3.48 -7.69 -11.22
N PRO A 32 4.45 -8.56 -10.91
CA PRO A 32 5.75 -8.11 -10.43
C PRO A 32 6.54 -7.42 -11.55
N SER A 33 7.12 -6.26 -11.27
CA SER A 33 8.05 -5.57 -12.17
C SER A 33 9.06 -4.73 -11.39
N LEU A 34 10.31 -4.76 -11.83
CA LEU A 34 11.38 -3.87 -11.32
C LEU A 34 11.61 -2.66 -12.22
N ALA A 35 10.93 -2.57 -13.36
CA ALA A 35 11.10 -1.47 -14.30
C ALA A 35 10.73 -0.13 -13.65
N GLY A 36 11.64 0.84 -13.70
CA GLY A 36 11.47 2.15 -13.04
C GLY A 36 11.41 2.11 -11.50
N SER A 37 11.76 0.99 -10.86
CA SER A 37 11.72 0.88 -9.40
C SER A 37 12.89 1.59 -8.71
N GLN A 38 12.69 1.97 -7.44
CA GLN A 38 13.78 2.52 -6.60
C GLN A 38 14.92 1.51 -6.40
N TYR A 39 14.61 0.22 -6.31
CA TYR A 39 15.62 -0.83 -6.24
C TYR A 39 16.57 -0.79 -7.45
N LEU A 40 16.00 -0.69 -8.65
CA LEU A 40 16.77 -0.61 -9.89
C LEU A 40 17.63 0.65 -9.95
N LEU A 41 17.06 1.80 -9.58
CA LEU A 41 17.80 3.06 -9.51
C LEU A 41 18.99 2.97 -8.56
N MET A 42 18.81 2.42 -7.36
CA MET A 42 19.87 2.27 -6.36
C MET A 42 20.95 1.28 -6.82
N ARG A 43 20.56 0.19 -7.49
CA ARG A 43 21.49 -0.85 -7.93
C ARG A 43 22.28 -0.49 -9.19
N GLU A 44 21.63 0.16 -10.15
CA GLU A 44 22.22 0.44 -11.47
C GLU A 44 22.60 1.92 -11.68
N GLY A 45 22.27 2.80 -10.74
CA GLY A 45 22.46 4.25 -10.85
C GLY A 45 21.55 4.93 -11.89
N ARG A 46 20.62 4.18 -12.50
CA ARG A 46 19.67 4.67 -13.51
C ARG A 46 18.41 3.81 -13.56
N ASN A 47 17.30 4.41 -13.95
CA ASN A 47 16.06 3.69 -14.24
C ASN A 47 16.12 3.04 -15.63
N ARG A 48 15.54 1.85 -15.76
CA ARG A 48 15.40 1.11 -17.02
C ARG A 48 14.07 0.35 -17.08
N GLY A 49 13.72 -0.08 -18.29
CA GLY A 49 12.47 -0.79 -18.58
C GLY A 49 11.27 0.14 -18.68
N ARG A 50 10.11 -0.42 -19.08
CA ARG A 50 8.83 0.27 -19.11
C ARG A 50 8.06 -0.08 -17.82
N PRO A 51 7.66 0.90 -17.00
CA PRO A 51 6.79 0.66 -15.85
C PRO A 51 5.48 -0.02 -16.27
N LEU A 52 4.80 -0.60 -15.28
CA LEU A 52 3.47 -1.17 -15.50
C LEU A 52 2.52 -0.12 -16.08
N GLU A 53 1.65 -0.57 -16.98
CA GLU A 53 0.64 0.29 -17.56
C GLU A 53 -0.42 0.66 -16.53
N PHE A 54 -0.90 1.90 -16.60
CA PHE A 54 -2.01 2.36 -15.79
C PHE A 54 -3.32 1.80 -16.34
N LEU A 55 -4.06 1.09 -15.50
CA LEU A 55 -5.36 0.50 -15.83
C LEU A 55 -6.46 1.24 -15.06
N PRO A 56 -7.19 2.18 -15.68
CA PRO A 56 -8.11 3.07 -14.98
C PRO A 56 -9.25 2.33 -14.27
N ASP A 57 -9.81 1.30 -14.90
CA ASP A 57 -10.93 0.53 -14.32
C ASP A 57 -10.50 -0.29 -13.11
N VAL A 58 -9.26 -0.80 -13.14
CA VAL A 58 -8.66 -1.54 -12.01
C VAL A 58 -8.44 -0.59 -10.84
N GLU A 59 -7.89 0.59 -11.10
CA GLU A 59 -7.66 1.62 -10.07
C GLU A 59 -8.98 2.12 -9.47
N ALA A 60 -9.97 2.46 -10.30
CA ALA A 60 -11.29 2.89 -9.83
C ALA A 60 -11.97 1.82 -8.96
N GLY A 61 -11.85 0.55 -9.37
CA GLY A 61 -12.33 -0.59 -8.59
C GLY A 61 -11.60 -0.74 -7.25
N PHE A 62 -10.27 -0.56 -7.24
CA PHE A 62 -9.46 -0.58 -6.01
C PHE A 62 -9.88 0.54 -5.06
N VAL A 63 -9.91 1.79 -5.52
CA VAL A 63 -10.30 2.96 -4.72
C VAL A 63 -11.66 2.77 -4.07
N ARG A 64 -12.67 2.33 -4.84
CA ARG A 64 -14.02 2.08 -4.31
C ARG A 64 -14.02 1.04 -3.19
N ARG A 65 -13.27 -0.05 -3.34
CA ARG A 65 -13.18 -1.11 -2.32
C ARG A 65 -12.37 -0.67 -1.11
N ALA A 66 -11.25 0.02 -1.30
CA ALA A 66 -10.43 0.55 -0.22
C ALA A 66 -11.21 1.54 0.66
N LEU A 67 -12.00 2.44 0.04
CA LEU A 67 -12.89 3.35 0.76
C LEU A 67 -13.98 2.59 1.52
N LYS A 68 -14.53 1.51 0.97
CA LYS A 68 -15.49 0.66 1.68
C LYS A 68 -14.86 -0.02 2.88
N THR A 69 -13.66 -0.60 2.73
CA THR A 69 -12.89 -1.22 3.82
C THR A 69 -12.67 -0.25 4.98
N ALA A 70 -12.25 0.98 4.67
CA ALA A 70 -12.04 2.01 5.69
C ALA A 70 -13.36 2.43 6.37
N ARG A 71 -14.43 2.65 5.59
CA ARG A 71 -15.74 3.04 6.13
C ARG A 71 -16.39 1.98 7.02
N ASP A 72 -16.22 0.72 6.67
CA ASP A 72 -16.81 -0.40 7.41
C ASP A 72 -15.98 -0.80 8.64
N GLY A 73 -14.78 -0.23 8.82
CA GLY A 73 -13.91 -0.51 9.96
C GLY A 73 -13.41 -1.97 10.01
N VAL A 74 -13.35 -2.65 8.87
CA VAL A 74 -12.98 -4.08 8.79
C VAL A 74 -11.47 -4.33 8.70
N ALA A 75 -10.66 -3.27 8.76
CA ALA A 75 -9.19 -3.35 8.82
C ALA A 75 -8.69 -2.50 10.00
N SER A 76 -7.69 -3.02 10.71
CA SER A 76 -6.99 -2.33 11.80
C SER A 76 -6.02 -1.27 11.27
N SER A 77 -5.39 -1.57 10.13
CA SER A 77 -4.44 -0.68 9.48
C SER A 77 -4.38 -0.85 7.97
N GLY A 78 -3.87 0.16 7.26
CA GLY A 78 -3.72 0.13 5.81
C GLY A 78 -2.59 1.02 5.34
N ARG A 79 -1.77 0.51 4.41
CA ARG A 79 -0.67 1.25 3.78
C ARG A 79 -0.63 1.00 2.27
N ALA A 80 -0.45 2.07 1.51
CA ALA A 80 -0.22 1.97 0.08
C ALA A 80 1.17 1.41 -0.23
N VAL A 81 1.26 0.48 -1.17
CA VAL A 81 2.54 0.03 -1.73
C VAL A 81 3.00 1.07 -2.76
N ALA A 82 4.12 1.74 -2.47
CA ALA A 82 4.64 2.83 -3.27
C ALA A 82 6.17 2.71 -3.48
N GLY A 83 6.90 3.82 -3.44
CA GLY A 83 8.37 3.83 -3.58
C GLY A 83 9.04 2.82 -2.66
N GLY A 84 9.89 1.96 -3.23
CA GLY A 84 10.54 0.85 -2.52
C GLY A 84 9.75 -0.47 -2.50
N GLY A 85 8.49 -0.47 -2.95
CA GLY A 85 7.68 -1.67 -3.12
C GLY A 85 7.17 -2.28 -1.81
N LEU A 86 6.72 -3.53 -1.89
CA LEU A 86 6.07 -4.24 -0.78
C LEU A 86 6.97 -4.34 0.45
N ALA A 87 8.26 -4.61 0.26
CA ALA A 87 9.22 -4.72 1.35
C ALA A 87 9.31 -3.43 2.20
N VAL A 88 9.36 -2.27 1.54
CA VAL A 88 9.39 -0.98 2.25
C VAL A 88 8.05 -0.66 2.91
N ALA A 89 6.93 -1.03 2.28
CA ALA A 89 5.62 -0.87 2.88
C ALA A 89 5.50 -1.67 4.19
N ILE A 90 5.85 -2.96 4.17
CA ILE A 90 5.84 -3.84 5.36
C ILE A 90 6.81 -3.30 6.42
N ALA A 91 8.04 -2.93 6.04
CA ALA A 91 9.02 -2.43 7.00
C ALA A 91 8.56 -1.15 7.72
N ARG A 92 7.96 -0.21 7.00
CA ARG A 92 7.40 1.01 7.61
C ARG A 92 6.23 0.70 8.51
N GLU A 93 5.34 -0.18 8.07
CA GLU A 93 4.18 -0.62 8.86
C GLU A 93 4.62 -1.28 10.17
N ALA A 94 5.60 -2.17 10.10
CA ALA A 94 6.20 -2.82 11.25
C ALA A 94 6.85 -1.84 12.22
N THR A 95 7.58 -0.86 11.67
CA THR A 95 8.29 0.15 12.45
C THR A 95 7.32 1.06 13.20
N GLU A 96 6.29 1.55 12.50
CA GLU A 96 5.30 2.46 13.09
C GLU A 96 4.38 1.75 14.11
N SER A 97 4.10 0.46 13.91
CA SER A 97 3.31 -0.35 14.86
C SER A 97 4.14 -0.93 16.01
N GLY A 98 5.46 -0.96 15.90
CA GLY A 98 6.36 -1.61 16.87
C GLY A 98 6.27 -3.15 16.89
N LEU A 99 5.69 -3.76 15.86
CA LEU A 99 5.48 -5.22 15.75
C LEU A 99 5.99 -5.71 14.40
N GLY A 100 6.69 -6.85 14.38
CA GLY A 100 7.08 -7.51 13.13
C GLY A 100 5.93 -8.27 12.48
N ALA A 101 6.17 -8.85 11.30
CA ALA A 101 5.23 -9.72 10.63
C ALA A 101 5.94 -10.93 10.01
N VAL A 102 5.23 -12.05 9.94
CA VAL A 102 5.61 -13.22 9.12
C VAL A 102 4.80 -13.13 7.83
N VAL A 103 5.49 -13.09 6.69
CA VAL A 103 4.91 -12.83 5.36
C VAL A 103 5.31 -13.87 4.33
#